data_AF-A0A2G6HLS4-F1
#
_entry.id   AF-A0A2G6HLS4-F1
#
_cell.length_a   1.000
_cell.length_b   1.000
_cell.length_c   1.000
_cell.angle_alpha   90.00
_cell.angle_beta   90.00
_cell.angle_gamma   90.00
#
_symmetry.space_group_name_H-M   'P 1'
#
loop_
_entity.id
_entity.type
_entity.pdbx_description
1 polymer ?
#
loop_
_entity_poly.entity_id
_entity_poly.type
_entity_poly.pdbx_seq_one_letter_code
_entity_poly.pdbx_strand_id
1 'polypeptide(L)'
;MSGRCYTVLVTNKTKIASAWYRYEEPIKRYILSLRDVRNVGTLAFVVLVLLISWSGAKAIQANYNLQKEVSRLEQKNAVKKLQNENQKLENEYYKTSQYREVAARQNYGLAAPGETVLLVPKDVALAHTVPMPADTDETPSAKKKPFYRENFEAWINFFFHR
;
A
#
# COMPACT_ATOMS: atom_id res chain seq x y z
N MET A 1 -55.26 12.62 -16.88
CA MET A 1 -54.05 12.73 -16.03
C MET A 1 -52.82 12.95 -16.93
N SER A 2 -52.72 14.08 -17.64
CA SER A 2 -51.62 14.31 -18.61
C SER A 2 -51.21 15.79 -18.77
N GLY A 3 -51.34 16.61 -17.70
CA GLY A 3 -50.98 18.03 -17.75
C GLY A 3 -49.60 18.38 -17.18
N ARG A 4 -48.98 17.49 -16.41
CA ARG A 4 -47.77 17.81 -15.62
C ARG A 4 -46.44 17.50 -16.31
N CYS A 5 -46.43 16.69 -17.37
CA CYS A 5 -45.19 16.31 -18.06
C CYS A 5 -44.73 17.36 -19.10
N TYR A 6 -45.67 18.08 -19.71
CA TYR A 6 -45.36 19.06 -20.76
C TYR A 6 -44.76 20.36 -20.19
N THR A 7 -45.16 20.78 -18.99
CA THR A 7 -44.69 22.03 -18.37
C THR A 7 -43.24 21.97 -17.89
N VAL A 8 -42.75 20.79 -17.46
CA VAL A 8 -41.35 20.61 -17.02
C VAL A 8 -40.37 20.66 -18.20
N LEU A 9 -40.73 20.11 -19.37
CA LEU A 9 -39.87 20.13 -20.54
C LEU A 9 -39.74 21.54 -21.16
N VAL A 10 -40.82 22.32 -21.17
CA VAL A 10 -40.83 23.69 -21.71
C VAL A 10 -40.01 24.64 -20.84
N THR A 11 -40.12 24.55 -19.51
CA THR A 11 -39.36 25.40 -18.58
C THR A 11 -37.85 25.11 -18.56
N ASN A 12 -37.44 23.87 -18.82
CA ASN A 12 -36.03 23.53 -18.94
C ASN A 12 -35.41 24.09 -20.24
N LYS A 13 -36.11 23.96 -21.38
CA LYS A 13 -35.66 24.52 -22.66
C LYS A 13 -35.49 26.04 -22.62
N THR A 14 -36.41 26.77 -21.98
CA THR A 14 -36.33 28.23 -21.88
C THR A 14 -35.22 28.70 -20.93
N LYS A 15 -34.95 27.96 -19.84
CA LYS A 15 -33.79 28.22 -18.97
C LYS A 15 -32.46 28.08 -19.71
N ILE A 16 -32.28 26.98 -20.45
CA ILE A 16 -31.06 26.76 -21.24
C ILE A 16 -30.92 27.85 -22.31
N ALA A 17 -31.99 28.16 -23.06
CA ALA A 17 -31.97 29.21 -24.08
C ALA A 17 -31.58 30.60 -23.50
N SER A 18 -32.17 30.99 -22.37
CA SER A 18 -31.83 32.26 -21.70
C SER A 18 -30.41 32.30 -21.12
N ALA A 19 -29.84 31.14 -20.76
CA ALA A 19 -28.47 31.05 -20.30
C ALA A 19 -27.48 31.36 -21.44
N TRP A 20 -27.76 30.94 -22.68
CA TRP A 20 -26.92 31.23 -23.84
C TRP A 20 -26.85 32.73 -24.17
N TYR A 21 -27.97 33.45 -24.13
CA TYR A 21 -28.01 34.90 -24.39
C TYR A 21 -27.17 35.72 -23.40
N ARG A 22 -27.03 35.24 -22.15
CA ARG A 22 -26.19 35.89 -21.13
C ARG A 22 -24.71 35.94 -21.51
N TYR A 23 -24.24 34.99 -22.32
CA TYR A 23 -22.84 34.91 -22.74
C TYR A 23 -22.57 35.57 -24.09
N GLU A 24 -23.60 35.88 -24.89
CA GLU A 24 -23.38 36.48 -26.21
C GLU A 24 -22.70 37.85 -26.14
N GLU A 25 -23.19 38.74 -25.27
CA GLU A 25 -22.69 40.11 -25.16
C GLU A 25 -21.21 40.19 -24.73
N PRO A 26 -20.74 39.47 -23.68
CA PRO A 26 -19.32 39.48 -23.34
C PRO A 26 -18.47 38.82 -24.42
N ILE A 27 -18.96 37.78 -25.10
CA ILE A 27 -18.22 37.11 -26.19
C ILE A 27 -18.05 38.06 -27.39
N LYS A 28 -19.09 38.80 -27.80
CA LYS A 28 -18.99 39.79 -28.89
C LYS A 28 -17.96 40.87 -28.56
N ARG A 29 -17.98 41.40 -27.33
CA ARG A 29 -16.99 42.38 -26.86
C ARG A 29 -15.57 41.79 -26.86
N TYR A 30 -15.42 40.54 -26.44
CA TYR A 30 -14.14 39.86 -26.45
C TYR A 30 -13.60 39.68 -27.87
N ILE A 31 -14.43 39.22 -28.81
CA ILE A 31 -14.06 39.05 -30.22
C ILE A 31 -13.67 40.39 -30.86
N LEU A 32 -14.41 41.45 -30.57
CA LEU A 32 -14.06 42.80 -31.06
C LEU A 32 -12.75 43.31 -30.46
N SER A 33 -12.45 42.95 -29.20
CA SER A 33 -11.21 43.32 -28.52
C SER A 33 -9.97 42.61 -29.09
N LEU A 34 -10.13 41.48 -29.80
CA LEU A 34 -9.05 40.76 -30.48
C LEU A 34 -8.51 41.50 -31.72
N ARG A 35 -9.15 42.60 -32.15
CA ARG A 35 -8.60 43.46 -33.20
C ARG A 35 -7.45 44.33 -32.69
N ASP A 36 -7.35 44.53 -31.38
CA ASP A 36 -6.27 45.29 -30.76
C ASP A 36 -5.04 44.39 -30.53
N VAL A 37 -3.90 44.80 -31.08
CA VAL A 37 -2.62 44.10 -30.96
C VAL A 37 -2.23 43.88 -29.50
N ARG A 38 -2.60 44.81 -28.59
CA ARG A 38 -2.31 44.68 -27.16
C ARG A 38 -3.03 43.47 -26.54
N ASN A 39 -4.31 43.32 -26.82
CA ASN A 39 -5.13 42.23 -26.28
C ASN A 39 -4.72 40.87 -26.87
N VAL A 40 -4.38 40.84 -28.16
CA VAL A 40 -3.83 39.64 -28.81
C VAL A 40 -2.50 39.25 -28.19
N GLY A 41 -1.61 40.22 -27.93
CA GLY A 41 -0.33 39.98 -27.26
C GLY A 41 -0.51 39.41 -25.85
N THR A 42 -1.43 39.96 -25.06
CA THR A 42 -1.73 39.44 -23.72
C THR A 42 -2.32 38.02 -23.78
N LEU A 43 -3.23 37.74 -24.70
CA LEU A 43 -3.80 36.40 -24.88
C LEU A 43 -2.73 35.38 -25.29
N ALA A 44 -1.89 35.73 -26.27
CA ALA A 44 -0.79 34.88 -26.72
C ALA A 44 0.20 34.59 -25.58
N PHE A 45 0.51 35.59 -24.76
CA PHE A 45 1.35 35.42 -23.58
C PHE A 45 0.73 34.44 -22.56
N VAL A 46 -0.56 34.59 -22.24
CA VAL A 46 -1.26 33.68 -21.32
C VAL A 46 -1.25 32.25 -21.86
N VAL A 47 -1.53 32.07 -23.15
CA VAL A 47 -1.48 30.74 -23.78
C VAL A 47 -0.07 30.15 -23.70
N LEU A 48 0.96 30.93 -23.99
CA LEU A 48 2.36 30.50 -23.90
C LEU A 48 2.73 30.05 -22.48
N VAL A 49 2.36 30.83 -21.46
CA VAL A 49 2.61 30.47 -20.05
C VAL A 49 1.89 29.17 -19.68
N LEU A 50 0.64 28.99 -20.10
CA LEU A 50 -0.12 27.76 -19.85
C LEU A 50 0.53 26.54 -20.53
N LEU A 51 1.02 26.69 -21.77
CA LEU A 51 1.70 25.61 -22.49
C LEU A 51 3.00 25.19 -21.80
N ILE A 52 3.79 26.17 -21.34
CA ILE A 52 5.03 25.92 -20.59
C ILE A 52 4.73 25.27 -19.24
N SER A 53 3.69 25.74 -18.54
CA SER A 53 3.30 25.18 -17.24
C SER A 53 2.84 23.72 -17.38
N TRP A 54 2.05 23.41 -18.42
CA TRP A 54 1.59 22.05 -18.71
C TRP A 54 2.73 21.10 -19.09
N SER A 55 3.68 21.54 -19.90
CA SER A 55 4.83 20.72 -20.28
C SER A 55 5.77 20.45 -19.09
N GLY A 56 6.02 21.47 -18.26
CA GLY A 56 6.81 21.35 -17.03
C GLY A 56 6.19 20.37 -16.04
N ALA A 57 4.88 20.45 -15.81
CA ALA A 57 4.16 19.53 -14.93
C ALA A 57 4.27 18.06 -15.40
N LYS A 58 4.14 17.80 -16.70
CA LYS A 58 4.33 16.45 -17.27
C LYS A 58 5.75 15.92 -17.10
N ALA A 59 6.77 16.77 -17.29
CA ALA A 59 8.16 16.37 -17.13
C ALA A 59 8.48 15.96 -15.69
N ILE A 60 7.97 16.71 -14.70
CA ILE A 60 8.12 16.38 -13.27
C ILE A 60 7.43 15.04 -12.95
N GLN A 61 6.22 14.84 -13.46
CA GLN A 61 5.48 13.59 -13.24
C GLN A 61 6.20 12.37 -13.84
N ALA A 62 6.76 12.50 -15.04
CA ALA A 62 7.53 11.44 -15.68
C ALA A 62 8.79 11.08 -14.87
N ASN A 63 9.56 12.08 -14.44
CA ASN A 63 10.76 11.88 -13.63
C ASN A 63 10.45 11.24 -12.27
N TYR A 64 9.37 11.66 -11.61
CA TYR A 64 8.96 11.08 -10.33
C TYR A 64 8.52 9.62 -10.47
N ASN A 65 7.79 9.29 -11.54
CA ASN A 65 7.39 7.91 -11.84
C ASN A 65 8.61 7.02 -12.09
N LEU A 66 9.59 7.50 -12.86
CA LEU A 66 10.84 6.78 -13.12
C LEU A 66 11.61 6.54 -11.81
N GLN A 67 11.79 7.56 -10.98
CA GLN A 67 12.46 7.40 -9.68
C GLN A 67 11.73 6.40 -8.78
N LYS A 68 10.40 6.44 -8.74
CA LYS A 68 9.59 5.50 -7.97
C LYS A 68 9.76 4.06 -8.46
N GLU A 69 9.87 3.86 -9.77
CA GLU A 69 10.10 2.54 -10.35
C GLU A 69 11.50 2.02 -10.03
N VAL A 70 12.53 2.87 -10.12
CA VAL A 70 13.90 2.53 -9.71
C VAL A 70 13.93 2.12 -8.25
N SER A 71 13.41 2.93 -7.33
CA SER A 71 13.39 2.59 -5.90
C SER A 71 12.63 1.29 -5.62
N ARG A 72 11.54 1.03 -6.35
CA ARG A 72 10.80 -0.24 -6.24
C ARG A 72 11.65 -1.42 -6.71
N LEU A 73 12.37 -1.29 -7.81
CA LEU A 73 13.24 -2.34 -8.34
C LEU A 73 14.43 -2.60 -7.42
N GLU A 74 15.04 -1.56 -6.86
CA GLU A 74 16.12 -1.67 -5.87
C GLU A 74 15.66 -2.41 -4.62
N GLN A 75 14.49 -2.06 -4.07
CA GLN A 75 13.91 -2.77 -2.92
C GLN A 75 13.64 -4.23 -3.22
N LYS A 76 13.07 -4.55 -4.40
CA LYS A 76 12.85 -5.93 -4.83
C LYS A 76 14.16 -6.70 -4.94
N ASN A 77 15.21 -6.07 -5.48
CA ASN A 77 16.53 -6.68 -5.61
C ASN A 77 17.16 -6.94 -4.24
N ALA A 78 17.09 -5.97 -3.31
CA ALA A 78 17.59 -6.13 -1.95
C ALA A 78 16.90 -7.30 -1.23
N VAL A 79 15.58 -7.42 -1.31
CA VAL A 79 14.83 -8.55 -0.75
C VAL A 79 15.26 -9.87 -1.40
N LYS A 80 15.43 -9.91 -2.72
CA LYS A 80 15.90 -11.11 -3.43
C LYS A 80 17.32 -11.50 -3.03
N LYS A 81 18.19 -10.53 -2.82
CA LYS A 81 19.55 -10.76 -2.33
C LYS A 81 19.54 -11.39 -0.94
N LEU A 82 18.75 -10.84 -0.02
CA LEU A 82 18.57 -11.40 1.32
C LEU A 82 17.99 -12.83 1.28
N GLN A 83 17.02 -13.10 0.41
CA GLN A 83 16.49 -14.45 0.21
C GLN A 83 17.57 -15.43 -0.25
N ASN A 84 18.39 -15.04 -1.22
CA ASN A 84 19.50 -15.86 -1.71
C ASN A 84 20.56 -16.09 -0.61
N GLU A 85 20.90 -15.05 0.16
CA GLU A 85 21.85 -15.16 1.27
C GLU A 85 21.31 -16.10 2.36
N ASN A 86 20.04 -15.98 2.72
CA ASN A 86 19.42 -16.86 3.69
C ASN A 86 19.40 -18.31 3.20
N GLN A 87 19.01 -18.54 1.94
CA GLN A 87 19.03 -19.88 1.34
C GLN A 87 20.45 -20.46 1.26
N LYS A 88 21.46 -19.61 1.04
CA LYS A 88 22.87 -20.03 1.10
C LYS A 88 23.25 -20.48 2.51
N LEU A 89 22.87 -19.71 3.53
CA LEU A 89 23.13 -20.06 4.93
C LEU A 89 22.42 -21.35 5.34
N GLU A 90 21.16 -21.55 4.93
CA GLU A 90 20.42 -22.81 5.16
C GLU A 90 21.16 -24.00 4.52
N ASN A 91 21.58 -23.85 3.25
CA ASN A 91 22.34 -24.89 2.57
C ASN A 91 23.69 -25.20 3.25
N GLU A 92 24.36 -24.19 3.82
CA GLU A 92 25.59 -24.37 4.59
C GLU A 92 25.31 -25.06 5.93
N TYR A 93 24.23 -24.67 6.63
CA TYR A 93 23.77 -25.31 7.86
C TYR A 93 23.52 -26.81 7.65
N TYR A 94 22.83 -27.20 6.58
CA TYR A 94 22.59 -28.62 6.26
C TYR A 94 23.86 -29.41 5.93
N LYS A 95 24.95 -28.74 5.57
CA LYS A 95 26.25 -29.39 5.33
C LYS A 95 27.05 -29.61 6.60
N THR A 96 26.74 -28.93 7.69
CA THR A 96 27.46 -29.04 8.97
C THR A 96 27.40 -30.46 9.54
N SER A 97 28.44 -30.87 10.26
CA SER A 97 28.48 -32.19 10.92
C SER A 97 27.43 -32.29 12.02
N GLN A 98 27.18 -31.20 12.73
CA GLN A 98 26.19 -31.12 13.80
C GLN A 98 24.78 -31.38 13.26
N TYR A 99 24.41 -30.75 12.14
CA TYR A 99 23.12 -31.03 11.51
C TYR A 99 23.01 -32.49 11.08
N ARG A 100 24.06 -33.05 10.44
CA ARG A 100 24.09 -34.46 10.03
C ARG A 100 23.93 -35.41 11.21
N GLU A 101 24.54 -35.10 12.34
CA GLU A 101 24.45 -35.89 13.56
C GLU A 101 23.03 -35.83 14.15
N VAL A 102 22.46 -34.64 14.32
CA VAL A 102 21.09 -34.47 14.81
C VAL A 102 20.09 -35.15 13.88
N ALA A 103 20.25 -34.98 12.56
CA ALA A 103 19.41 -35.65 11.57
C ALA A 103 19.57 -37.17 11.60
N ALA A 104 20.78 -37.70 11.86
CA ALA A 104 21.00 -39.14 12.00
C ALA A 104 20.34 -39.71 13.26
N ARG A 105 20.42 -38.99 14.38
CA ARG A 105 19.76 -39.34 15.64
C ARG A 105 18.23 -39.32 15.49
N GLN A 106 17.67 -38.28 14.89
CA GLN A 106 16.22 -38.11 14.74
C GLN A 106 15.60 -39.07 13.73
N ASN A 107 16.22 -39.24 12.56
CA ASN A 107 15.61 -40.02 11.47
C ASN A 107 15.95 -41.51 11.52
N TYR A 108 17.14 -41.87 12.02
CA TYR A 108 17.62 -43.25 12.01
C TYR A 108 17.85 -43.84 13.40
N GLY A 109 17.64 -43.07 14.48
CA GLY A 109 17.87 -43.54 15.85
C GLY A 109 19.33 -43.93 16.14
N LEU A 110 20.27 -43.43 15.32
CA LEU A 110 21.68 -43.75 15.45
C LEU A 110 22.31 -42.91 16.57
N ALA A 111 23.28 -43.48 17.28
CA ALA A 111 24.10 -42.77 18.26
C ALA A 111 25.58 -42.82 17.88
N ALA A 112 26.37 -41.93 18.48
CA ALA A 112 27.80 -41.93 18.25
C ALA A 112 28.45 -43.21 18.83
N PRO A 113 29.63 -43.63 18.33
CA PRO A 113 30.33 -44.78 18.88
C PRO A 113 30.58 -44.61 20.38
N GLY A 114 30.14 -45.59 21.18
CA GLY A 114 30.29 -45.58 22.65
C GLY A 114 29.07 -45.02 23.41
N GLU A 115 28.06 -44.49 22.72
CA GLU A 115 26.79 -44.10 23.34
C GLU A 115 25.75 -45.24 23.31
N THR A 116 24.88 -45.30 24.32
CA THR A 116 23.78 -46.29 24.39
C THR A 116 22.44 -45.61 24.09
N VAL A 117 21.70 -46.12 23.11
CA VAL A 117 20.37 -45.62 22.74
C VAL A 117 19.31 -46.26 23.62
N LEU A 118 18.53 -45.44 24.33
CA LEU A 118 17.39 -45.88 25.12
C LEU A 118 16.09 -45.49 24.39
N LEU A 119 15.32 -46.49 23.93
CA LEU A 119 14.01 -46.26 23.31
C LEU A 119 12.93 -46.29 24.39
N VAL A 120 12.30 -45.15 24.65
CA VAL A 120 11.23 -45.02 25.65
C VAL A 120 9.88 -44.95 24.93
N PRO A 121 8.91 -45.83 25.26
CA PRO A 121 7.55 -45.73 24.73
C PRO A 121 6.92 -44.38 25.04
N LYS A 122 6.19 -43.82 24.07
CA LYS A 122 5.59 -42.48 24.18
C LYS A 122 4.72 -42.33 25.44
N ASP A 123 3.95 -43.36 25.78
CA ASP A 123 3.05 -43.35 26.93
C ASP A 123 3.79 -43.16 28.26
N VAL A 124 4.97 -43.80 28.39
CA VAL A 124 5.83 -43.68 29.57
C VAL A 124 6.50 -42.31 29.60
N ALA A 125 6.96 -41.81 28.45
CA ALA A 125 7.56 -40.49 28.37
C ALA A 125 6.56 -39.40 28.80
N LEU A 126 5.33 -39.43 28.27
CA LEU A 126 4.28 -38.46 28.58
C LEU A 126 3.80 -38.54 30.04
N ALA A 127 3.82 -39.72 30.65
CA ALA A 127 3.45 -39.89 32.06
C ALA A 127 4.47 -39.26 33.03
N HIS A 128 5.73 -39.09 32.58
CA HIS A 128 6.84 -38.59 33.40
C HIS A 128 7.43 -37.25 32.92
N THR A 129 6.84 -36.63 31.89
CA THR A 129 7.22 -35.27 31.47
C THR A 129 6.63 -34.22 32.40
N VAL A 130 7.38 -33.14 32.60
CA VAL A 130 6.86 -31.91 33.23
C VAL A 130 5.69 -31.40 32.37
N PRO A 131 4.57 -30.95 32.95
CA PRO A 131 3.53 -30.30 32.17
C PRO A 131 4.15 -29.16 31.38
N MET A 132 4.03 -29.22 30.05
CA MET A 132 4.35 -28.11 29.18
C MET A 132 3.58 -26.91 29.74
N PRO A 133 4.20 -25.73 29.93
CA PRO A 133 3.45 -24.54 30.33
C PRO A 133 2.27 -24.47 29.38
N ALA A 134 1.06 -24.61 29.94
CA ALA A 134 -0.13 -24.33 29.18
C ALA A 134 0.07 -22.90 28.71
N ASP A 135 0.08 -22.69 27.39
CA ASP A 135 -0.09 -21.36 26.83
C ASP A 135 -1.33 -20.84 27.50
N THR A 136 -1.11 -20.02 28.52
CA THR A 136 -2.16 -19.34 29.23
C THR A 136 -2.53 -18.25 28.26
N ASP A 137 -3.27 -18.63 27.23
CA ASP A 137 -4.11 -17.78 26.43
C ASP A 137 -5.28 -17.29 27.31
N GLU A 138 -5.00 -16.90 28.55
CA GLU A 138 -5.75 -15.84 29.20
C GLU A 138 -5.20 -14.54 28.62
N THR A 139 -5.45 -14.33 27.32
CA THR A 139 -5.75 -12.96 26.92
C THR A 139 -6.96 -12.59 27.74
N PRO A 140 -6.88 -11.63 28.68
CA PRO A 140 -8.09 -11.15 29.32
C PRO A 140 -9.02 -10.76 28.19
N SER A 141 -10.26 -11.25 28.24
CA SER A 141 -11.33 -10.83 27.35
C SER A 141 -11.51 -9.32 27.56
N ALA A 142 -10.64 -8.54 26.93
CA ALA A 142 -10.78 -7.12 26.78
C ALA A 142 -11.99 -6.99 25.88
N LYS A 143 -13.14 -6.71 26.50
CA LYS A 143 -14.38 -6.28 25.84
C LYS A 143 -13.97 -5.50 24.60
N LYS A 144 -14.20 -6.06 23.41
CA LYS A 144 -13.79 -5.48 22.12
C LYS A 144 -14.12 -3.99 22.15
N LYS A 145 -13.11 -3.14 22.32
CA LYS A 145 -13.31 -1.71 22.23
C LYS A 145 -13.62 -1.45 20.76
N PRO A 146 -14.47 -0.47 20.41
CA PRO A 146 -14.67 -0.16 19.00
C PRO A 146 -13.33 0.27 18.38
N PHE A 147 -13.06 -0.19 17.16
CA PHE A 147 -11.77 -0.07 16.46
C PHE A 147 -11.13 1.33 16.52
N TYR A 148 -11.94 2.40 16.48
CA TYR A 148 -11.42 3.77 16.55
C TYR A 148 -10.76 4.09 17.90
N ARG A 149 -11.23 3.51 19.02
CA ARG A 149 -10.61 3.71 20.34
C ARG A 149 -9.31 2.95 20.47
N GLU A 150 -9.26 1.71 19.97
CA GLU A 150 -8.05 0.87 20.03
C GLU A 150 -6.89 1.52 19.28
N ASN A 151 -7.13 2.02 18.06
CA ASN A 151 -6.09 2.69 17.29
C ASN A 151 -5.65 4.01 17.91
N PHE A 152 -6.57 4.82 18.42
CA PHE A 152 -6.22 6.10 19.04
C PHE A 152 -5.38 5.91 20.32
N GLU A 153 -5.76 4.95 21.16
CA GLU A 153 -5.02 4.59 22.37
C GLU A 153 -3.62 4.07 22.03
N ALA A 154 -3.49 3.23 21.00
CA ALA A 154 -2.19 2.75 20.51
C ALA A 154 -1.28 3.90 20.01
N TRP A 155 -1.85 4.85 19.26
CA TRP A 155 -1.09 6.02 18.77
C TRP A 155 -0.65 6.96 19.89
N ILE A 156 -1.50 7.20 20.89
CA ILE A 156 -1.14 7.99 22.07
C ILE A 156 -0.04 7.30 22.87
N ASN A 157 -0.17 5.99 23.12
CA ASN A 157 0.85 5.23 23.85
C ASN A 157 2.19 5.22 23.11
N PHE A 158 2.17 5.11 21.77
CA PHE A 158 3.40 5.19 20.95
C PHE A 158 4.12 6.53 21.12
N PHE A 159 3.40 7.65 21.13
CA PHE A 159 4.02 8.97 21.25
C PHE A 159 4.46 9.30 22.68
N PHE A 160 3.76 8.80 23.69
CA PHE A 160 3.95 9.22 25.07
C PHE A 160 4.54 8.14 26.00
N HIS A 161 4.94 6.98 25.47
CA HIS A 161 5.64 5.90 26.18
C HIS A 161 5.09 5.62 27.60
N ARG A 162 3.76 5.56 27.72
CA ARG A 162 3.08 5.28 28.98
C ARG A 162 2.41 3.91 28.94
#